data_AF-A0A8H5YFS9-F1
#
_entry.id   AF-A0A8H5YFS9-F1
#
_cell.length_a   1.000
_cell.length_b   1.000
_cell.length_c   1.000
_cell.angle_alpha   90.00
_cell.angle_beta   90.00
_cell.angle_gamma   90.00
#
_symmetry.space_group_name_H-M   'P 1'
#
loop_
_entity.id
_entity.type
_entity.pdbx_description
1 polymer ?
#
loop_
_entity_poly.entity_id
_entity_poly.type
_entity_poly.pdbx_seq_one_letter_code
_entity_poly.pdbx_strand_id
1 'polypeptide(L)'
;MSSNGKPQHLEPSKLGTKQYWDDLYTNEITNHAADPSDIGTVWFDDSDAEAKILEFLDGLIDPSDPDSPVLSHDTTTFLDLGCGNGSLLFSLRQEDWSARALGVDYSPQSIALARQITTTKDDLEKPVEFEEWDLIAGPYSPVLNGEQIEGWDVVLDKGTFDAISLSDEKDAQGRRLCECYRERVLPLVRKGGIFLVTSCNWTETELRGWFEKTSEEGFQVVGRVEYRSFSFGGHKGQTITPILNSQYHSPLRALVVSYNGIWTRVNAWTIPLGLLPIFVTPKLHLSSSPYPFQRIRVKLLFIASFAEHFPFLISTQLSAAMSGSN
;
A
#
# COMPACT_ATOMS: atom_id res chain seq x y z
N MET A 1 3.08 16.49 -24.36
CA MET A 1 1.75 17.08 -24.14
C MET A 1 1.41 16.84 -22.67
N SER A 2 1.55 17.87 -21.85
CA SER A 2 1.27 17.84 -20.41
C SER A 2 -0.24 17.94 -20.18
N SER A 3 -0.90 16.83 -19.89
CA SER A 3 -2.24 16.86 -19.31
C SER A 3 -2.11 17.28 -17.85
N ASN A 4 -2.16 18.59 -17.62
CA ASN A 4 -2.11 19.25 -16.32
C ASN A 4 -3.43 19.08 -15.53
N GLY A 5 -4.05 17.91 -15.59
CA GLY A 5 -5.31 17.60 -14.93
C GLY A 5 -5.07 16.85 -13.62
N LYS A 6 -5.74 17.27 -12.54
CA LYS A 6 -5.87 16.45 -11.32
C LYS A 6 -6.35 15.04 -11.72
N PRO A 7 -5.83 13.97 -11.10
CA PRO A 7 -6.31 12.62 -11.38
C PRO A 7 -7.82 12.50 -11.15
N GLN A 8 -8.50 11.70 -11.97
CA GLN A 8 -9.94 11.46 -11.81
C GLN A 8 -10.19 10.64 -10.54
N HIS A 9 -11.16 11.05 -9.73
CA HIS A 9 -11.57 10.32 -8.53
C HIS A 9 -11.93 8.86 -8.84
N LEU A 10 -11.62 7.97 -7.90
CA LEU A 10 -12.11 6.60 -7.92
C LEU A 10 -13.60 6.58 -7.54
N GLU A 11 -14.30 5.59 -8.06
CA GLU A 11 -15.67 5.29 -7.66
C GLU A 11 -15.69 4.80 -6.20
N PRO A 12 -16.61 5.29 -5.38
CA PRO A 12 -16.71 4.85 -4.00
C PRO A 12 -16.96 3.35 -3.85
N SER A 13 -16.44 2.76 -2.77
CA SER A 13 -16.68 1.36 -2.45
C SER A 13 -16.72 1.13 -0.94
N LYS A 14 -17.09 -0.08 -0.52
CA LYS A 14 -17.09 -0.47 0.91
C LYS A 14 -15.72 -0.29 1.57
N LEU A 15 -14.62 -0.47 0.82
CA LEU A 15 -13.25 -0.29 1.32
C LEU A 15 -12.94 1.16 1.69
N GLY A 16 -13.76 2.13 1.27
CA GLY A 16 -13.62 3.53 1.67
C GLY A 16 -14.47 3.92 2.88
N THR A 17 -15.09 2.95 3.57
CA THR A 17 -15.97 3.23 4.71
C THR A 17 -15.34 2.74 6.01
N LYS A 18 -15.40 3.56 7.06
CA LYS A 18 -14.94 3.17 8.40
C LYS A 18 -15.60 1.88 8.89
N GLN A 19 -16.90 1.72 8.63
CA GLN A 19 -17.67 0.55 9.05
C GLN A 19 -17.08 -0.77 8.52
N TYR A 20 -16.67 -0.81 7.25
CA TYR A 20 -16.04 -2.00 6.68
C TYR A 20 -14.79 -2.41 7.45
N TRP A 21 -13.95 -1.42 7.78
CA TRP A 21 -12.70 -1.64 8.49
C TRP A 21 -12.91 -2.02 9.94
N ASP A 22 -13.81 -1.34 10.66
CA ASP A 22 -14.17 -1.70 12.03
C ASP A 22 -14.71 -3.15 12.11
N ASP A 23 -15.54 -3.57 11.15
CA ASP A 23 -16.06 -4.94 11.06
C ASP A 23 -14.95 -5.95 10.76
N LEU A 24 -14.05 -5.63 9.84
CA LEU A 24 -12.88 -6.47 9.52
C LEU A 24 -12.02 -6.67 10.76
N TYR A 25 -11.58 -5.60 11.41
CA TYR A 25 -10.70 -5.68 12.57
C TYR A 25 -11.37 -6.33 13.79
N THR A 26 -12.68 -6.17 13.97
CA THR A 26 -13.44 -6.89 15.01
C THR A 26 -13.32 -8.42 14.82
N ASN A 27 -13.45 -8.89 13.58
CA ASN A 27 -13.28 -10.31 13.27
C ASN A 27 -11.83 -10.75 13.48
N GLU A 28 -10.86 -9.94 13.06
CA GLU A 28 -9.43 -10.27 13.19
C GLU A 28 -8.95 -10.33 14.64
N ILE A 29 -9.46 -9.46 15.53
CA ILE A 29 -9.23 -9.55 16.98
C ILE A 29 -9.69 -10.92 17.51
N THR A 30 -10.88 -11.35 17.09
CA THR A 30 -11.45 -12.64 17.50
C THR A 30 -10.62 -13.80 16.96
N ASN A 31 -10.18 -13.73 15.71
CA ASN A 31 -9.32 -14.74 15.10
C ASN A 31 -7.95 -14.81 15.79
N HIS A 32 -7.28 -13.68 16.02
CA HIS A 32 -5.99 -13.64 16.71
C HIS A 32 -6.08 -14.16 18.14
N ALA A 33 -7.19 -13.90 18.84
CA ALA A 33 -7.43 -14.47 20.17
C ALA A 33 -7.56 -16.00 20.16
N ALA A 34 -8.06 -16.58 19.05
CA ALA A 34 -8.19 -18.02 18.87
C ALA A 34 -6.89 -18.66 18.33
N ASP A 35 -6.12 -17.94 17.52
CA ASP A 35 -4.85 -18.35 16.95
C ASP A 35 -3.86 -17.15 16.91
N PRO A 36 -2.91 -17.08 17.87
CA PRO A 36 -1.91 -16.01 17.92
C PRO A 36 -1.02 -15.88 16.68
N SER A 37 -1.01 -16.88 15.79
CA SER A 37 -0.27 -16.79 14.52
C SER A 37 -1.06 -16.06 13.40
N ASP A 38 -2.36 -15.90 13.56
CA ASP A 38 -3.20 -15.11 12.66
C ASP A 38 -3.10 -13.63 13.02
N ILE A 39 -2.29 -12.87 12.29
CA ILE A 39 -2.11 -11.43 12.52
C ILE A 39 -3.15 -10.57 11.77
N GLY A 40 -4.20 -11.17 11.21
CA GLY A 40 -5.18 -10.47 10.39
C GLY A 40 -4.67 -10.17 8.98
N THR A 41 -5.43 -9.35 8.25
CA THR A 41 -5.18 -9.02 6.85
C THR A 41 -4.01 -8.07 6.72
N VAL A 42 -2.93 -8.53 6.10
CA VAL A 42 -1.82 -7.68 5.66
C VAL A 42 -2.13 -7.15 4.27
N TRP A 43 -2.48 -5.87 4.18
CA TRP A 43 -2.74 -5.23 2.89
C TRP A 43 -1.48 -5.22 2.01
N PHE A 44 -1.69 -5.61 0.75
CA PHE A 44 -0.66 -5.76 -0.31
C PHE A 44 0.39 -6.88 -0.09
N ASP A 45 0.12 -7.86 0.77
CA ASP A 45 1.01 -9.01 1.00
C ASP A 45 1.31 -9.81 -0.28
N ASP A 46 0.32 -9.98 -1.17
CA ASP A 46 0.50 -10.64 -2.48
C ASP A 46 1.56 -9.95 -3.38
N SER A 47 1.90 -8.70 -3.07
CA SER A 47 2.88 -7.89 -3.80
C SER A 47 4.24 -7.81 -3.10
N ASP A 48 4.38 -8.40 -1.91
CA ASP A 48 5.58 -8.32 -1.06
C ASP A 48 5.92 -6.86 -0.69
N ALA A 49 4.88 -6.04 -0.47
CA ALA A 49 5.01 -4.59 -0.32
C ALA A 49 5.90 -4.17 0.85
N GLU A 50 5.82 -4.85 1.99
CA GLU A 50 6.61 -4.50 3.18
C GLU A 50 8.10 -4.77 2.94
N ALA A 51 8.45 -5.95 2.40
CA ALA A 51 9.84 -6.27 2.07
C ALA A 51 10.41 -5.28 1.04
N LYS A 52 9.60 -4.85 0.07
CA LYS A 52 10.00 -3.85 -0.93
C LYS A 52 10.19 -2.46 -0.35
N ILE A 53 9.38 -2.06 0.62
CA ILE A 53 9.54 -0.82 1.37
C ILE A 53 10.85 -0.87 2.18
N LEU A 54 11.11 -1.96 2.90
CA LEU A 54 12.32 -2.14 3.70
C LEU A 54 13.59 -2.13 2.86
N GLU A 55 13.63 -2.92 1.77
CA GLU A 55 14.76 -2.92 0.82
C GLU A 55 15.06 -1.52 0.27
N PHE A 56 14.01 -0.73 0.02
CA PHE A 56 14.17 0.65 -0.44
C PHE A 56 14.72 1.56 0.66
N LEU A 57 14.22 1.45 1.89
CA LEU A 57 14.69 2.26 3.03
C LEU A 57 16.15 1.97 3.35
N ASP A 58 16.57 0.69 3.33
CA ASP A 58 17.97 0.30 3.55
C ASP A 58 18.89 0.86 2.45
N GLY A 59 18.40 0.92 1.21
CA GLY A 59 19.11 1.53 0.09
C GLY A 59 19.38 3.03 0.26
N LEU A 60 18.66 3.72 1.15
CA LEU A 60 18.85 5.16 1.44
C LEU A 60 19.83 5.42 2.59
N ILE A 61 20.30 4.39 3.30
CA ILE A 61 21.25 4.52 4.42
C ILE A 61 22.67 4.86 3.92
N ASP A 62 22.95 4.77 2.60
CA ASP A 62 24.30 4.93 2.05
C ASP A 62 24.93 6.31 2.41
N PRO A 63 25.92 6.33 3.33
CA PRO A 63 26.53 7.57 3.81
C PRO A 63 27.54 8.16 2.80
N SER A 64 27.81 7.46 1.70
CA SER A 64 28.73 7.93 0.65
C SER A 64 28.04 8.78 -0.41
N ASP A 65 26.71 8.81 -0.42
CA ASP A 65 25.92 9.73 -1.23
C ASP A 65 25.62 11.01 -0.43
N PRO A 66 26.30 12.14 -0.72
CA PRO A 66 26.04 13.41 -0.04
C PRO A 66 24.62 13.94 -0.30
N ASP A 67 23.90 13.33 -1.25
CA ASP A 67 22.59 13.73 -1.70
C ASP A 67 21.48 12.80 -1.17
N SER A 68 21.80 11.67 -0.54
CA SER A 68 20.78 10.79 0.08
C SER A 68 20.27 11.39 1.40
N PRO A 69 18.95 11.36 1.70
CA PRO A 69 18.49 11.59 3.05
C PRO A 69 19.16 10.57 3.96
N VAL A 70 20.03 11.02 4.86
CA VAL A 70 20.80 10.14 5.75
C VAL A 70 19.82 9.52 6.74
N LEU A 71 19.30 8.35 6.39
CA LEU A 71 18.57 7.48 7.30
C LEU A 71 19.57 6.69 8.15
N SER A 72 19.15 6.29 9.33
CA SER A 72 19.90 5.38 10.19
C SER A 72 18.93 4.50 10.97
N HIS A 73 19.26 3.22 11.11
CA HIS A 73 18.46 2.26 11.86
C HIS A 73 18.16 2.74 13.30
N ASP A 74 19.09 3.44 13.95
CA ASP A 74 18.98 3.84 15.35
C ASP A 74 18.36 5.23 15.59
N THR A 75 18.30 6.10 14.58
CA THR A 75 17.77 7.47 14.73
C THR A 75 16.58 7.81 13.85
N THR A 76 16.32 7.07 12.77
CA THR A 76 15.20 7.37 11.86
C THR A 76 13.86 7.06 12.50
N THR A 77 13.03 8.10 12.65
CA THR A 77 11.69 7.98 13.22
C THR A 77 10.62 7.73 12.18
N PHE A 78 9.65 6.86 12.50
CA PHE A 78 8.61 6.41 11.58
C PHE A 78 7.19 6.72 12.07
N LEU A 79 6.35 7.23 11.16
CA LEU A 79 4.90 7.30 11.34
C LEU A 79 4.22 6.48 10.25
N ASP A 80 3.45 5.46 10.63
CA ASP A 80 2.68 4.62 9.69
C ASP A 80 1.20 5.03 9.70
N LEU A 81 0.72 5.54 8.57
CA LEU A 81 -0.62 6.07 8.39
C LEU A 81 -1.60 4.95 8.00
N GLY A 82 -2.65 4.75 8.79
CA GLY A 82 -3.59 3.64 8.60
C GLY A 82 -2.89 2.30 8.80
N CYS A 83 -2.25 2.15 9.97
CA CYS A 83 -1.33 1.05 10.24
C CYS A 83 -2.02 -0.33 10.30
N GLY A 84 -3.35 -0.38 10.38
CA GLY A 84 -4.11 -1.63 10.41
C GLY A 84 -3.67 -2.55 11.54
N ASN A 85 -3.13 -3.72 11.23
CA ASN A 85 -2.63 -4.67 12.21
C ASN A 85 -1.19 -4.37 12.72
N GLY A 86 -0.54 -3.33 12.20
CA GLY A 86 0.80 -2.90 12.58
C GLY A 86 1.94 -3.72 11.96
N SER A 87 1.66 -4.60 10.98
CA SER A 87 2.66 -5.51 10.41
C SER A 87 3.91 -4.80 9.88
N LEU A 88 3.74 -3.67 9.17
CA LEU A 88 4.85 -2.91 8.61
C LEU A 88 5.84 -2.41 9.68
N LEU A 89 5.32 -1.95 10.83
CA LEU A 89 6.16 -1.51 11.94
C LEU A 89 6.84 -2.67 12.65
N PHE A 90 6.22 -3.85 12.71
CA PHE A 90 6.89 -5.05 13.20
C PHE A 90 8.02 -5.49 12.25
N SER A 91 7.80 -5.40 10.94
CA SER A 91 8.82 -5.69 9.93
C SER A 91 10.00 -4.73 10.04
N LEU A 92 9.78 -3.43 10.30
CA LEU A 92 10.85 -2.48 10.61
C LEU A 92 11.70 -2.90 11.82
N ARG A 93 11.05 -3.41 12.89
CA ARG A 93 11.78 -3.88 14.08
C ARG A 93 12.62 -5.13 13.80
N GLN A 94 12.17 -6.00 12.91
CA GLN A 94 12.92 -7.20 12.50
C GLN A 94 14.15 -6.86 11.65
N GLU A 95 14.14 -5.72 10.95
CA GLU A 95 15.28 -5.16 10.22
C GLU A 95 16.04 -4.10 11.06
N ASP A 96 16.06 -4.26 12.40
CA ASP A 96 16.85 -3.46 13.35
C ASP A 96 16.56 -1.95 13.40
N TRP A 97 15.49 -1.45 12.76
CA TRP A 97 15.06 -0.06 12.91
C TRP A 97 14.51 0.15 14.33
N SER A 98 15.28 0.86 15.16
CA SER A 98 15.12 0.88 16.62
C SER A 98 14.69 2.24 17.18
N ALA A 99 14.70 3.30 16.38
CA ALA A 99 14.15 4.58 16.78
C ALA A 99 12.62 4.54 16.93
N ARG A 100 12.05 5.66 17.40
CA ARG A 100 10.61 5.80 17.64
C ARG A 100 9.80 5.47 16.38
N ALA A 101 8.84 4.56 16.52
CA ALA A 101 7.89 4.22 15.46
C ALA A 101 6.47 4.23 16.04
N LEU A 102 5.58 4.96 15.36
CA LEU A 102 4.18 5.13 15.75
C LEU A 102 3.28 4.70 14.60
N GLY A 103 2.38 3.75 14.87
CA GLY A 103 1.28 3.39 13.98
C GLY A 103 0.01 4.12 14.39
N VAL A 104 -0.69 4.68 13.41
CA VAL A 104 -1.96 5.36 13.66
C VAL A 104 -3.05 4.85 12.75
N ASP A 105 -4.26 4.76 13.29
CA ASP A 105 -5.44 4.34 12.56
C ASP A 105 -6.69 5.02 13.15
N TYR A 106 -7.64 5.40 12.30
CA TYR A 106 -8.94 5.94 12.73
C TYR A 106 -9.87 4.88 13.35
N SER A 107 -9.55 3.59 13.22
CA SER A 107 -10.31 2.48 13.78
C SER A 107 -9.74 2.08 15.14
N PRO A 108 -10.49 2.24 16.25
CA PRO A 108 -10.05 1.75 17.54
C PRO A 108 -9.85 0.22 17.56
N GLN A 109 -10.56 -0.52 16.69
CA GLN A 109 -10.39 -1.95 16.52
C GLN A 109 -9.06 -2.30 15.84
N SER A 110 -8.61 -1.53 14.85
CA SER A 110 -7.25 -1.67 14.30
C SER A 110 -6.19 -1.53 15.40
N ILE A 111 -6.30 -0.46 16.20
CA ILE A 111 -5.34 -0.19 17.28
C ILE A 111 -5.39 -1.29 18.35
N ALA A 112 -6.58 -1.80 18.68
CA ALA A 112 -6.72 -2.93 19.60
C ALA A 112 -6.06 -4.19 19.04
N LEU A 113 -6.23 -4.50 17.75
CA LEU A 113 -5.60 -5.63 17.08
C LEU A 113 -4.07 -5.50 17.10
N ALA A 114 -3.52 -4.36 16.68
CA ALA A 114 -2.08 -4.12 16.63
C ALA A 114 -1.43 -4.24 18.02
N ARG A 115 -2.08 -3.69 19.05
CA ARG A 115 -1.64 -3.85 20.45
C ARG A 115 -1.72 -5.31 20.90
N GLN A 116 -2.77 -6.05 20.54
CA GLN A 116 -2.90 -7.48 20.86
C GLN A 116 -1.79 -8.31 20.21
N ILE A 117 -1.50 -8.07 18.92
CA ILE A 117 -0.39 -8.72 18.20
C ILE A 117 0.95 -8.38 18.83
N THR A 118 1.12 -7.17 19.35
CA THR A 118 2.36 -6.79 20.06
C THR A 118 2.59 -7.67 21.30
N THR A 119 1.52 -8.05 22.02
CA THR A 119 1.66 -8.90 23.23
C THR A 119 2.12 -10.32 22.94
N THR A 120 2.05 -10.76 21.67
CA THR A 120 2.47 -12.11 21.25
C THR A 120 3.87 -12.12 20.61
N LYS A 121 4.53 -10.95 20.52
CA LYS A 121 5.88 -10.80 20.00
C LYS A 121 6.89 -10.60 21.14
N ASP A 122 7.48 -11.70 21.57
CA ASP A 122 8.53 -11.72 22.61
C ASP A 122 9.91 -11.27 22.07
N ASP A 123 10.04 -11.10 20.75
CA ASP A 123 11.27 -10.82 20.02
C ASP A 123 11.49 -9.33 19.69
N LEU A 124 10.54 -8.46 20.04
CA LEU A 124 10.69 -7.02 19.80
C LEU A 124 11.64 -6.40 20.83
N GLU A 125 12.88 -6.10 20.42
CA GLU A 125 13.85 -5.39 21.28
C GLU A 125 13.37 -3.99 21.68
N LYS A 126 12.58 -3.34 20.80
CA LYS A 126 12.00 -2.01 21.01
C LYS A 126 10.50 -2.03 20.78
N PRO A 127 9.70 -1.41 21.66
CA PRO A 127 8.26 -1.34 21.48
C PRO A 127 7.91 -0.52 20.24
N VAL A 128 6.75 -0.84 19.66
CA VAL A 128 6.06 -0.02 18.66
C VAL A 128 4.91 0.69 19.37
N GLU A 129 4.74 1.98 19.10
CA GLU A 129 3.62 2.76 19.62
C GLU A 129 2.42 2.63 18.67
N PHE A 130 1.21 2.61 19.21
CA PHE A 130 -0.02 2.61 18.42
C PHE A 130 -1.03 3.57 19.05
N GLU A 131 -1.63 4.46 18.26
CA GLU A 131 -2.63 5.41 18.73
C GLU A 131 -3.81 5.57 17.77
N GLU A 132 -5.00 5.73 18.33
CA GLU A 132 -6.19 6.06 17.54
C GLU A 132 -6.10 7.51 17.07
N TRP A 133 -6.12 7.73 15.75
CA TRP A 133 -6.06 9.06 15.19
C TRP A 133 -6.73 9.13 13.82
N ASP A 134 -7.68 10.05 13.69
CA ASP A 134 -8.26 10.40 12.40
C ASP A 134 -7.30 11.31 11.62
N LEU A 135 -6.64 10.74 10.61
CA LEU A 135 -5.72 11.45 9.75
C LEU A 135 -6.37 12.65 9.01
N ILE A 136 -7.66 12.56 8.68
CA ILE A 136 -8.36 13.59 7.92
C ILE A 136 -8.86 14.72 8.83
N ALA A 137 -9.53 14.40 9.93
CA ALA A 137 -10.22 15.38 10.77
C ALA A 137 -9.60 15.56 12.17
N GLY A 138 -8.72 14.67 12.61
CA GLY A 138 -8.14 14.69 13.94
C GLY A 138 -7.16 15.86 14.18
N PRO A 139 -7.01 16.32 15.43
CA PRO A 139 -5.99 17.30 15.78
C PRO A 139 -4.59 16.70 15.61
N TYR A 140 -3.58 17.49 15.29
CA TYR A 140 -2.20 16.98 15.12
C TYR A 140 -1.51 16.58 16.43
N SER A 141 -2.02 17.00 17.59
CA SER A 141 -1.36 16.78 18.88
C SER A 141 -1.00 15.32 19.22
N PRO A 142 -1.72 14.27 18.77
CA PRO A 142 -1.31 12.89 19.00
C PRO A 142 -0.06 12.46 18.20
N VAL A 143 0.19 13.10 17.05
CA VAL A 143 1.26 12.69 16.11
C VAL A 143 2.37 13.73 15.96
N LEU A 144 2.13 15.00 16.29
CA LEU A 144 3.10 16.10 16.31
C LEU A 144 3.24 16.61 17.75
N ASN A 145 4.04 15.90 18.53
CA ASN A 145 4.36 16.23 19.93
C ASN A 145 5.82 15.86 20.25
N GLY A 146 6.34 16.40 21.35
CA GLY A 146 7.70 16.11 21.80
C GLY A 146 8.75 16.42 20.73
N GLU A 147 9.63 15.46 20.45
CA GLU A 147 10.68 15.57 19.43
C GLU A 147 10.13 15.57 17.98
N GLN A 148 8.86 15.21 17.81
CA GLN A 148 8.17 15.10 16.52
C GLN A 148 7.30 16.34 16.24
N ILE A 149 7.46 17.44 17.00
CA ILE A 149 6.73 18.68 16.76
C ILE A 149 7.01 19.28 15.36
N GLU A 150 8.21 19.06 14.83
CA GLU A 150 8.63 19.46 13.47
C GLU A 150 8.46 18.33 12.43
N GLY A 151 7.81 17.23 12.80
CA GLY A 151 7.54 16.08 11.93
C GLY A 151 8.50 14.90 12.08
N TRP A 152 8.21 13.86 11.30
CA TRP A 152 8.86 12.55 11.28
C TRP A 152 9.87 12.46 10.14
N ASP A 153 10.92 11.63 10.32
CA ASP A 153 11.91 11.39 9.27
C ASP A 153 11.29 10.66 8.08
N VAL A 154 10.47 9.64 8.38
CA VAL A 154 9.75 8.86 7.37
C VAL A 154 8.28 8.73 7.78
N VAL A 155 7.39 9.12 6.87
CA VAL A 155 5.95 8.86 6.96
C VAL A 155 5.59 7.81 5.90
N LEU A 156 5.00 6.72 6.35
CA LEU A 156 4.63 5.56 5.54
C LEU A 156 3.12 5.57 5.31
N ASP A 157 2.72 5.23 4.09
CA ASP A 157 1.34 4.92 3.73
C ASP A 157 1.35 3.65 2.90
N LYS A 158 0.71 2.60 3.43
CA LYS A 158 0.53 1.33 2.73
C LYS A 158 -0.96 1.07 2.47
N GLY A 159 -1.52 1.82 1.52
CA GLY A 159 -2.89 1.64 1.02
C GLY A 159 -3.94 2.50 1.73
N THR A 160 -3.53 3.41 2.61
CA THR A 160 -4.42 4.31 3.33
C THR A 160 -4.96 5.39 2.41
N PHE A 161 -4.10 5.95 1.54
CA PHE A 161 -4.56 6.85 0.48
C PHE A 161 -5.53 6.15 -0.49
N ASP A 162 -5.34 4.85 -0.74
CA ASP A 162 -6.25 4.06 -1.58
C ASP A 162 -7.63 3.92 -0.93
N ALA A 163 -7.68 3.54 0.35
CA ALA A 163 -8.93 3.45 1.10
C ALA A 163 -9.68 4.79 1.12
N ILE A 164 -8.98 5.89 1.43
CA ILE A 164 -9.57 7.24 1.45
C ILE A 164 -10.04 7.67 0.05
N SER A 165 -9.32 7.28 -1.00
CA SER A 165 -9.74 7.54 -2.39
C SER A 165 -11.01 6.80 -2.79
N LEU A 166 -11.36 5.71 -2.10
CA LEU A 166 -12.59 4.93 -2.30
C LEU A 166 -13.75 5.41 -1.41
N SER A 167 -13.56 6.43 -0.58
CA SER A 167 -14.63 7.04 0.23
C SER A 167 -15.47 8.01 -0.60
N ASP A 168 -16.79 8.04 -0.43
CA ASP A 168 -17.68 9.08 -0.98
C ASP A 168 -17.79 10.33 -0.11
N GLU A 169 -17.19 10.30 1.09
CA GLU A 169 -17.21 11.40 2.04
C GLU A 169 -16.50 12.65 1.49
N LYS A 170 -16.91 13.78 2.06
CA LYS A 170 -16.45 15.10 1.65
C LYS A 170 -16.10 15.95 2.86
N ASP A 171 -15.12 16.83 2.67
CA ASP A 171 -14.77 17.84 3.67
C ASP A 171 -15.87 18.91 3.78
N ALA A 172 -15.68 19.86 4.71
CA ALA A 172 -16.61 20.96 4.92
C ALA A 172 -16.75 21.90 3.69
N GLN A 173 -15.82 21.81 2.74
CA GLN A 173 -15.80 22.57 1.48
C GLN A 173 -16.39 21.76 0.31
N GLY A 174 -16.83 20.53 0.54
CA GLY A 174 -17.44 19.65 -0.47
C GLY A 174 -16.42 18.92 -1.36
N ARG A 175 -15.12 18.97 -1.04
CA ARG A 175 -14.06 18.22 -1.73
C ARG A 175 -14.05 16.76 -1.28
N ARG A 176 -13.69 15.82 -2.15
CA ARG A 176 -13.47 14.42 -1.72
C ARG A 176 -12.32 14.38 -0.72
N LEU A 177 -12.37 13.49 0.26
CA LEU A 177 -11.34 13.42 1.32
C LEU A 177 -9.92 13.25 0.76
N CYS A 178 -9.76 12.47 -0.33
CA CYS A 178 -8.46 12.29 -1.00
C CYS A 178 -7.85 13.60 -1.54
N GLU A 179 -8.66 14.62 -1.87
CA GLU A 179 -8.16 15.92 -2.31
C GLU A 179 -7.44 16.69 -1.19
N CYS A 180 -7.77 16.40 0.06
CA CYS A 180 -7.21 17.04 1.26
C CYS A 180 -6.02 16.26 1.81
N TYR A 181 -5.82 15.01 1.37
CA TYR A 181 -4.87 14.09 1.97
C TYR A 181 -3.44 14.63 1.99
N ARG A 182 -2.96 15.21 0.87
CA ARG A 182 -1.65 15.86 0.82
C ARG A 182 -1.52 16.96 1.87
N GLU A 183 -2.52 17.82 2.01
CA GLU A 183 -2.51 18.93 2.98
C GLU A 183 -2.40 18.42 4.41
N ARG A 184 -2.97 17.23 4.68
CA ARG A 184 -2.94 16.57 5.99
C ARG A 184 -1.62 15.89 6.29
N VAL A 185 -1.01 15.24 5.29
CA VAL A 185 0.25 14.49 5.43
C VAL A 185 1.47 15.40 5.41
N LEU A 186 1.44 16.50 4.65
CA LEU A 186 2.59 17.39 4.47
C LEU A 186 3.23 17.88 5.79
N PRO A 187 2.48 18.32 6.82
CA PRO A 187 3.05 18.73 8.10
C PRO A 187 3.65 17.57 8.93
N LEU A 188 3.26 16.33 8.63
CA LEU A 188 3.76 15.14 9.33
C LEU A 188 5.19 14.81 8.96
N VAL A 189 5.64 15.23 7.78
CA VAL A 189 6.99 14.97 7.29
C VAL A 189 7.86 16.16 7.68
N ARG A 190 9.01 15.93 8.29
CA ARG A 190 9.95 17.05 8.55
C ARG A 190 10.56 17.56 7.26
N LYS A 191 11.17 18.74 7.28
CA LYS A 191 11.95 19.23 6.12
C LYS A 191 13.08 18.25 5.83
N GLY A 192 13.23 17.85 4.56
CA GLY A 192 14.17 16.79 4.16
C GLY A 192 13.73 15.36 4.49
N GLY A 193 12.59 15.19 5.18
CA GLY A 193 12.00 13.87 5.44
C GLY A 193 11.30 13.29 4.22
N ILE A 194 10.92 12.02 4.34
CA ILE A 194 10.35 11.19 3.27
C ILE A 194 8.89 10.88 3.56
N PHE A 195 8.03 11.06 2.56
CA PHE A 195 6.73 10.41 2.48
C PHE A 195 6.79 9.27 1.47
N LEU A 196 6.55 8.03 1.91
CA LEU A 196 6.50 6.85 1.05
C LEU A 196 5.05 6.36 0.95
N VAL A 197 4.46 6.51 -0.22
CA VAL A 197 3.09 6.05 -0.51
C VAL A 197 3.12 4.80 -1.39
N THR A 198 2.48 3.74 -0.89
CA THR A 198 2.25 2.49 -1.60
C THR A 198 0.78 2.37 -1.98
N SER A 199 0.51 2.20 -3.28
CA SER A 199 -0.85 2.17 -3.82
C SER A 199 -1.02 1.09 -4.89
N CYS A 200 -2.18 0.45 -4.90
CA CYS A 200 -2.61 -0.44 -5.98
C CYS A 200 -3.67 0.18 -6.89
N ASN A 201 -4.34 1.27 -6.47
CA ASN A 201 -5.40 1.90 -7.27
C ASN A 201 -4.90 3.04 -8.17
N TRP A 202 -3.71 3.57 -7.89
CA TRP A 202 -3.15 4.72 -8.62
C TRP A 202 -1.85 4.36 -9.34
N THR A 203 -1.70 4.85 -10.56
CA THR A 203 -0.43 4.81 -11.29
C THR A 203 0.56 5.84 -10.73
N GLU A 204 1.86 5.69 -11.04
CA GLU A 204 2.88 6.67 -10.66
C GLU A 204 2.50 8.11 -11.09
N THR A 205 2.04 8.27 -12.33
CA THR A 205 1.64 9.57 -12.88
C THR A 205 0.48 10.19 -12.09
N GLU A 206 -0.47 9.36 -11.64
CA GLU A 206 -1.61 9.84 -10.85
C GLU A 206 -1.18 10.19 -9.42
N LEU A 207 -0.33 9.38 -8.79
CA LEU A 207 0.22 9.70 -7.46
C LEU A 207 1.03 11.00 -7.50
N ARG A 208 1.87 11.19 -8.51
CA ARG A 208 2.54 12.48 -8.78
C ARG A 208 1.51 13.61 -8.90
N GLY A 209 0.44 13.42 -9.67
CA GLY A 209 -0.63 14.40 -9.80
C GLY A 209 -1.32 14.77 -8.48
N TRP A 210 -1.42 13.84 -7.54
CA TRP A 210 -1.98 14.07 -6.21
C TRP A 210 -1.03 14.77 -5.25
N PHE A 211 0.25 14.41 -5.26
CA PHE A 211 1.20 14.77 -4.21
C PHE A 211 2.23 15.82 -4.63
N GLU A 212 2.62 15.83 -5.90
CA GLU A 212 3.71 16.66 -6.41
C GLU A 212 3.28 18.13 -6.57
N LYS A 213 4.10 19.05 -6.06
CA LYS A 213 4.00 20.50 -6.30
C LYS A 213 5.39 21.10 -6.44
N THR A 214 5.49 22.15 -7.25
CA THR A 214 6.73 22.93 -7.41
C THR A 214 6.93 23.96 -6.29
N SER A 215 6.02 24.05 -5.32
CA SER A 215 6.05 24.94 -4.16
C SER A 215 6.17 24.14 -2.86
N GLU A 216 6.40 24.82 -1.73
CA GLU A 216 6.43 24.20 -0.39
C GLU A 216 5.09 23.57 0.05
N GLU A 217 4.02 23.72 -0.76
CA GLU A 217 2.68 23.15 -0.54
C GLU A 217 2.53 21.69 -0.98
N GLY A 218 3.61 21.07 -1.47
CA GLY A 218 3.60 19.66 -1.81
C GLY A 218 4.98 19.02 -1.76
N PHE A 219 5.03 17.82 -2.31
CA PHE A 219 6.22 16.98 -2.28
C PHE A 219 6.99 17.07 -3.60
N GLN A 220 8.29 16.81 -3.52
CA GLN A 220 9.12 16.54 -4.70
C GLN A 220 9.37 15.04 -4.79
N VAL A 221 9.14 14.43 -5.94
CA VAL A 221 9.40 13.00 -6.07
C VAL A 221 10.89 12.74 -6.20
N VAL A 222 11.42 11.90 -5.31
CA VAL A 222 12.86 11.59 -5.24
C VAL A 222 13.18 10.13 -5.55
N GLY A 223 12.19 9.23 -5.49
CA GLY A 223 12.42 7.81 -5.71
C GLY A 223 11.15 7.02 -6.03
N ARG A 224 11.35 5.74 -6.37
CA ARG A 224 10.28 4.78 -6.61
C ARG A 224 10.67 3.39 -6.12
N VAL A 225 9.69 2.65 -5.62
CA VAL A 225 9.82 1.24 -5.27
C VAL A 225 9.34 0.40 -6.45
N GLU A 226 10.22 -0.43 -7.02
CA GLU A 226 9.90 -1.25 -8.19
C GLU A 226 9.36 -2.63 -7.79
N TYR A 227 8.18 -2.97 -8.30
CA TYR A 227 7.62 -4.31 -8.23
C TYR A 227 7.90 -5.06 -9.53
N ARG A 228 8.05 -6.39 -9.46
CA ARG A 228 8.22 -7.22 -10.66
C ARG A 228 6.98 -7.13 -11.54
N SER A 229 7.06 -6.38 -12.63
CA SER A 229 6.02 -6.36 -13.66
C SER A 229 6.18 -7.54 -14.63
N PHE A 230 5.10 -8.26 -14.91
CA PHE A 230 5.06 -9.19 -16.05
C PHE A 230 4.85 -8.40 -17.34
N SER A 231 5.87 -8.29 -18.18
CA SER A 231 5.76 -7.65 -19.49
C SER A 231 5.35 -8.69 -20.54
N PHE A 232 4.16 -8.56 -21.12
CA PHE A 232 3.83 -9.18 -22.39
C PHE A 232 4.21 -8.20 -23.51
N GLY A 233 5.21 -8.55 -24.35
CA GLY A 233 5.53 -7.76 -25.55
C GLY A 233 6.86 -6.97 -25.55
N GLY A 234 7.81 -7.26 -24.67
CA GLY A 234 9.23 -6.96 -24.94
C GLY A 234 9.77 -5.57 -24.61
N HIS A 235 9.08 -4.73 -23.83
CA HIS A 235 9.66 -3.51 -23.27
C HIS A 235 9.71 -3.57 -21.74
N LYS A 236 10.92 -3.58 -21.18
CA LYS A 236 11.21 -3.49 -19.73
C LYS A 236 11.61 -2.05 -19.39
N GLY A 237 10.97 -1.52 -18.34
CA GLY A 237 11.33 -0.24 -17.73
C GLY A 237 12.69 -0.29 -17.02
N GLN A 238 13.33 0.88 -16.94
CA GLN A 238 14.69 1.11 -16.50
C GLN A 238 14.81 1.18 -14.97
N THR A 239 15.96 0.67 -14.50
CA THR A 239 16.57 0.80 -13.16
C THR A 239 16.32 2.16 -12.50
N ILE A 240 16.01 2.10 -11.20
CA ILE A 240 16.18 3.13 -10.16
C ILE A 240 16.93 4.36 -10.69
N THR A 241 16.20 5.46 -10.85
CA THR A 241 16.82 6.79 -10.96
C THR A 241 16.37 7.54 -9.73
N PRO A 242 17.22 7.67 -8.69
CA PRO A 242 16.99 8.69 -7.68
C PRO A 242 17.03 10.02 -8.43
N ILE A 243 15.90 10.74 -8.48
CA ILE A 243 15.94 12.15 -8.86
C ILE A 243 15.93 12.92 -7.56
N LEU A 244 17.04 12.83 -6.82
CA LEU A 244 17.34 13.81 -5.81
C LEU A 244 18.19 14.86 -6.52
N ASN A 245 17.51 15.93 -6.95
CA ASN A 245 18.19 17.03 -7.63
C ASN A 245 19.02 17.77 -6.58
N SER A 246 20.32 17.43 -6.50
CA SER A 246 21.27 17.92 -5.50
C SER A 246 21.86 19.30 -5.76
N GLN A 247 21.09 20.14 -6.43
CA GLN A 247 21.29 21.57 -6.24
C GLN A 247 20.21 22.03 -5.29
N TYR A 248 20.62 22.60 -4.17
CA TYR A 248 19.85 23.13 -3.05
C TYR A 248 19.77 22.21 -1.83
N HIS A 249 20.24 22.75 -0.69
CA HIS A 249 19.57 22.59 0.60
C HIS A 249 18.08 22.93 0.44
N SER A 250 17.33 22.02 -0.15
CA SER A 250 15.93 22.24 -0.50
C SER A 250 15.11 22.03 0.78
N PRO A 251 14.32 23.02 1.23
CA PRO A 251 13.43 22.85 2.37
C PRO A 251 12.24 21.91 2.07
N LEU A 252 12.18 21.33 0.87
CA LEU A 252 11.06 20.54 0.37
C LEU A 252 11.09 19.10 0.91
N ARG A 253 9.91 18.50 0.98
CA ARG A 253 9.70 17.13 1.46
C ARG A 253 9.72 16.16 0.29
N ALA A 254 10.32 14.99 0.50
CA ALA A 254 10.45 13.96 -0.52
C ALA A 254 9.16 13.12 -0.63
N LEU A 255 8.79 12.74 -1.86
CA LEU A 255 7.81 11.70 -2.17
C LEU A 255 8.52 10.50 -2.78
N VAL A 256 8.20 9.32 -2.27
CA VAL A 256 8.54 8.03 -2.88
C VAL A 256 7.25 7.33 -3.25
N VAL A 257 7.18 6.89 -4.51
CA VAL A 257 5.99 6.24 -5.06
C VAL A 257 6.24 4.75 -5.22
N SER A 258 5.32 3.95 -4.70
CA SER A 258 5.33 2.49 -4.73
C SER A 258 3.99 2.04 -5.31
N TYR A 259 4.01 1.32 -6.44
CA TYR A 259 2.77 0.86 -7.07
C TYR A 259 2.90 -0.51 -7.74
N ASN A 260 1.86 -1.33 -7.60
CA ASN A 260 1.78 -2.61 -8.31
C ASN A 260 0.86 -2.47 -9.54
N GLY A 261 1.44 -2.48 -10.74
CA GLY A 261 0.72 -2.36 -12.01
C GLY A 261 -0.16 -3.55 -12.41
N ILE A 262 -0.31 -4.57 -11.57
CA ILE A 262 -1.09 -5.78 -11.88
C ILE A 262 -2.60 -5.55 -11.70
N TRP A 263 -3.03 -4.62 -10.82
CA TRP A 263 -4.44 -4.28 -10.64
C TRP A 263 -4.84 -3.10 -11.53
N THR A 264 -4.93 -3.32 -12.84
CA THR A 264 -5.54 -2.34 -13.75
C THR A 264 -7.02 -2.18 -13.41
N ARG A 265 -7.39 -1.04 -12.81
CA ARG A 265 -8.77 -0.54 -12.53
C ARG A 265 -9.86 -1.59 -12.82
N VAL A 266 -9.99 -2.58 -11.93
CA VAL A 266 -11.12 -3.50 -12.03
C VAL A 266 -12.31 -2.73 -11.47
N ASN A 267 -13.17 -2.22 -12.37
CA ASN A 267 -14.45 -1.65 -11.97
C ASN A 267 -15.12 -2.63 -11.01
N ALA A 268 -15.44 -2.17 -9.80
CA ALA A 268 -16.07 -2.94 -8.75
C ALA A 268 -17.47 -3.44 -9.19
N TRP A 269 -17.52 -4.48 -10.00
CA TRP A 269 -18.73 -5.26 -10.26
C TRP A 269 -18.63 -6.52 -9.42
N THR A 270 -19.35 -6.54 -8.31
CA THR A 270 -19.73 -7.77 -7.61
C THR A 270 -20.43 -8.71 -8.59
N ILE A 271 -19.79 -9.83 -8.95
CA ILE A 271 -20.50 -10.97 -9.53
C ILE A 271 -21.08 -11.77 -8.35
N PRO A 272 -22.40 -11.98 -8.27
CA PRO A 272 -22.98 -12.80 -7.21
C PRO A 272 -22.56 -14.26 -7.43
N LEU A 273 -21.95 -14.86 -6.40
CA LEU A 273 -21.76 -16.31 -6.31
C LEU A 273 -23.14 -16.97 -6.20
N GLY A 274 -23.71 -17.32 -7.34
CA GLY A 274 -24.98 -18.02 -7.44
C GLY A 274 -25.00 -18.91 -8.67
N LEU A 275 -24.92 -20.23 -8.41
CA LEU A 275 -25.23 -21.35 -9.32
C LEU A 275 -24.19 -21.66 -10.41
N LEU A 276 -23.26 -22.57 -10.09
CA LEU A 276 -22.79 -23.57 -11.07
C LEU A 276 -22.65 -24.95 -10.39
N PRO A 277 -23.15 -26.03 -11.02
CA PRO A 277 -23.23 -27.36 -10.41
C PRO A 277 -21.88 -28.06 -10.37
N ILE A 278 -21.63 -28.74 -9.26
CA ILE A 278 -20.48 -29.62 -9.04
C ILE A 278 -20.64 -30.87 -9.92
N PHE A 279 -19.75 -31.06 -10.89
CA PHE A 279 -19.51 -32.38 -11.51
C PHE A 279 -18.18 -32.94 -11.00
N VAL A 280 -18.25 -33.93 -10.11
CA VAL A 280 -17.14 -34.79 -9.73
C VAL A 280 -17.07 -35.96 -10.73
N THR A 281 -15.91 -36.21 -11.33
CA THR A 281 -15.55 -37.58 -11.72
C THR A 281 -14.13 -37.91 -11.25
N PRO A 282 -13.90 -39.08 -10.62
CA PRO A 282 -12.58 -39.46 -10.12
C PRO A 282 -11.86 -40.36 -11.12
N LYS A 283 -10.55 -40.19 -11.25
CA LYS A 283 -9.61 -41.29 -11.56
C LYS A 283 -8.17 -40.81 -11.45
N LEU A 284 -7.43 -41.38 -10.49
CA LEU A 284 -6.02 -41.71 -10.71
C LEU A 284 -5.59 -42.83 -9.75
N HIS A 285 -4.89 -43.79 -10.34
CA HIS A 285 -4.43 -45.04 -9.77
C HIS A 285 -3.40 -44.85 -8.66
N LEU A 286 -3.52 -45.67 -7.62
CA LEU A 286 -2.51 -45.91 -6.60
C LEU A 286 -1.37 -46.76 -7.15
N SER A 287 -0.13 -46.32 -6.92
CA SER A 287 1.07 -47.16 -6.95
C SER A 287 1.79 -47.01 -5.61
N SER A 288 2.06 -48.14 -4.98
CA SER A 288 2.54 -48.33 -3.61
C SER A 288 4.06 -48.24 -3.50
N SER A 289 4.58 -47.52 -2.50
CA SER A 289 5.92 -47.73 -1.94
C SER A 289 6.00 -47.23 -0.47
N PRO A 290 6.79 -47.85 0.44
CA PRO A 290 6.58 -47.74 1.88
C PRO A 290 7.54 -46.75 2.60
N TYR A 291 6.96 -45.76 3.30
CA TYR A 291 7.47 -44.91 4.41
C TYR A 291 8.72 -44.00 4.21
N PRO A 292 8.92 -42.90 5.00
CA PRO A 292 8.00 -42.10 5.82
C PRO A 292 8.15 -40.55 5.62
N PHE A 293 7.15 -39.77 6.11
CA PHE A 293 7.18 -38.32 6.41
C PHE A 293 7.89 -37.33 5.44
N GLN A 294 7.10 -36.73 4.53
CA GLN A 294 7.28 -35.33 4.11
C GLN A 294 5.88 -34.70 3.98
N ARG A 295 5.55 -33.71 4.83
CA ARG A 295 4.38 -32.86 4.63
C ARG A 295 4.69 -31.91 3.47
N ILE A 296 4.31 -32.28 2.25
CA ILE A 296 4.26 -31.37 1.12
C ILE A 296 3.09 -30.42 1.35
N ARG A 297 3.37 -29.15 1.66
CA ARG A 297 2.40 -28.05 1.57
C ARG A 297 2.14 -27.80 0.08
N VAL A 298 0.97 -28.18 -0.41
CA VAL A 298 0.50 -27.78 -1.74
C VAL A 298 0.03 -26.33 -1.64
N LYS A 299 0.86 -25.38 -2.09
CA LYS A 299 0.41 -24.03 -2.45
C LYS A 299 -0.36 -24.17 -3.77
N LEU A 300 -1.69 -23.96 -3.75
CA LEU A 300 -2.44 -23.77 -4.99
C LEU A 300 -2.07 -22.38 -5.55
N LEU A 301 -1.18 -22.36 -6.54
CA LEU A 301 -1.08 -21.24 -7.47
C LEU A 301 -2.29 -21.31 -8.42
N PHE A 302 -3.19 -20.33 -8.33
CA PHE A 302 -4.16 -20.06 -9.38
C PHE A 302 -3.54 -19.05 -10.35
N ILE A 303 -2.89 -19.53 -11.41
CA ILE A 303 -2.60 -18.72 -12.60
C ILE A 303 -2.95 -19.55 -13.85
N ALA A 304 -3.86 -18.98 -14.65
CA ALA A 304 -4.20 -19.27 -16.04
C ALA A 304 -5.00 -20.55 -16.38
N SER A 305 -6.31 -20.36 -16.57
CA SER A 305 -6.97 -20.85 -17.80
C SER A 305 -8.17 -19.97 -18.12
N PHE A 306 -7.94 -18.90 -18.89
CA PHE A 306 -8.99 -18.14 -19.57
C PHE A 306 -8.53 -17.86 -21.00
N ALA A 307 -8.36 -18.94 -21.77
CA ALA A 307 -8.12 -18.83 -23.21
C ALA A 307 -8.55 -20.05 -24.06
N GLU A 308 -9.29 -21.04 -23.52
CA GLU A 308 -9.64 -22.23 -24.33
C GLU A 308 -11.13 -22.56 -24.52
N HIS A 309 -12.09 -21.90 -23.86
CA HIS A 309 -13.50 -22.35 -23.94
C HIS A 309 -14.57 -21.31 -24.27
N PHE A 310 -14.30 -20.34 -25.17
CA PHE A 310 -15.38 -19.59 -25.85
C PHE A 310 -14.98 -19.13 -27.27
N PRO A 311 -15.19 -19.93 -28.33
CA PRO A 311 -15.19 -19.42 -29.69
C PRO A 311 -16.62 -18.97 -30.01
N PHE A 312 -16.99 -17.73 -29.72
CA PHE A 312 -18.09 -16.97 -30.36
C PHE A 312 -18.41 -15.74 -29.50
N LEU A 313 -17.66 -14.65 -29.68
CA LEU A 313 -18.10 -13.26 -29.43
C LEU A 313 -17.03 -12.27 -29.94
N ILE A 314 -16.55 -12.50 -31.17
CA ILE A 314 -15.91 -11.48 -31.99
C ILE A 314 -16.60 -11.53 -33.35
N SER A 315 -17.79 -10.94 -33.43
CA SER A 315 -18.38 -10.48 -34.70
C SER A 315 -19.60 -9.64 -34.36
N THR A 316 -19.37 -8.34 -34.12
CA THR A 316 -20.26 -7.20 -34.41
C THR A 316 -19.76 -5.99 -33.64
N GLN A 317 -18.59 -5.44 -34.01
CA GLN A 317 -18.23 -4.01 -33.86
C GLN A 317 -16.99 -3.62 -34.70
N LEU A 318 -16.68 -4.38 -35.76
CA LEU A 318 -15.66 -4.06 -36.77
C LEU A 318 -16.23 -4.18 -38.19
N SER A 319 -17.43 -3.62 -38.42
CA SER A 319 -18.01 -3.45 -39.75
C SER A 319 -18.74 -2.11 -39.93
N ALA A 320 -18.25 -1.06 -39.27
CA ALA A 320 -18.76 0.31 -39.45
C ALA A 320 -17.65 1.33 -39.77
N ALA A 321 -16.50 0.88 -40.28
CA ALA A 321 -15.38 1.77 -40.63
C ALA A 321 -14.75 1.52 -42.02
N MET A 322 -15.34 0.67 -42.88
CA MET A 322 -14.89 0.50 -44.26
C MET A 322 -16.04 0.17 -45.22
N SER A 323 -16.89 1.15 -45.52
CA SER A 323 -17.62 1.25 -46.80
C SER A 323 -18.35 2.60 -46.86
N GLY A 324 -17.68 3.61 -47.40
CA GLY A 324 -18.23 4.97 -47.49
C GLY A 324 -17.34 5.91 -48.31
N SER A 325 -16.92 5.49 -49.49
CA SER A 325 -16.39 6.38 -50.53
C SER A 325 -16.48 5.68 -51.88
N ASN A 326 -17.23 6.34 -52.78
CA ASN A 326 -17.67 5.98 -54.15
C ASN A 326 -18.94 5.14 -54.26
#